data_AF-A0A3R9S5G1-F1
#
_entry.id   AF-A0A3R9S5G1-F1
#
_cell.length_a   1.000
_cell.length_b   1.000
_cell.length_c   1.000
_cell.angle_alpha   90.00
_cell.angle_beta   90.00
_cell.angle_gamma   90.00
#
_symmetry.space_group_name_H-M   'P 1'
#
loop_
_entity.id
_entity.type
_entity.pdbx_description
1 polymer ?
#
loop_
_entity_poly.entity_id
_entity_poly.type
_entity_poly.pdbx_seq_one_letter_code
_entity_poly.pdbx_strand_id
1 'polypeptide(L)'
;MTEALTVLGGITAEQFLTEYWQKKPLLVRNAMPEIVGMLEPNDVKELALEDHVTARLIRQKDKNPNEWHVKSSPLTKGDFQKLPKLWTLLVQAVDHYSFDIAELWKKFPFIPQWRRDDIMVSYAPKGGSVGKHFDFYDVFLVQGYGHRRWQLGQMCDASTEFVPNQPLKL
;
A
#
# COMPACT_ATOMS: atom_id res chain seq x y z
N MET A 1 25.61 -9.88 4.66
CA MET A 1 24.91 -9.93 3.36
C MET A 1 25.59 -9.00 2.36
N THR A 2 26.80 -9.33 1.94
CA THR A 2 27.60 -8.53 1.00
C THR A 2 27.11 -8.57 -0.45
N GLU A 3 26.04 -9.32 -0.73
CA GLU A 3 25.48 -9.43 -2.07
C GLU A 3 24.51 -8.27 -2.36
N ALA A 4 24.62 -7.72 -3.56
CA ALA A 4 23.72 -6.69 -4.06
C ALA A 4 22.31 -7.26 -4.25
N LEU A 5 21.29 -6.55 -3.77
CA LEU A 5 19.90 -6.99 -3.87
C LEU A 5 19.15 -6.17 -4.92
N THR A 6 18.52 -6.85 -5.88
CA THR A 6 17.72 -6.21 -6.94
C THR A 6 16.59 -5.36 -6.37
N VAL A 7 15.93 -5.82 -5.30
CA VAL A 7 14.85 -5.05 -4.64
C VAL A 7 15.34 -3.74 -3.99
N LEU A 8 16.64 -3.60 -3.79
CA LEU A 8 17.29 -2.40 -3.29
C LEU A 8 18.00 -1.60 -4.39
N GLY A 9 17.88 -2.01 -5.66
CA GLY A 9 18.51 -1.30 -6.78
C GLY A 9 20.01 -1.57 -6.91
N GLY A 10 20.49 -2.72 -6.44
CA GLY A 10 21.88 -3.14 -6.58
C GLY A 10 22.80 -2.71 -5.45
N ILE A 11 22.27 -2.13 -4.36
CA ILE A 11 23.02 -1.94 -3.11
C ILE A 11 22.89 -3.17 -2.21
N THR A 12 23.81 -3.33 -1.27
CA THR A 12 23.73 -4.40 -0.28
C THR A 12 22.71 -4.08 0.82
N ALA A 13 22.30 -5.11 1.55
CA ALA A 13 21.46 -4.93 2.73
C ALA A 13 22.13 -4.04 3.80
N GLU A 14 23.44 -4.16 4.01
CA GLU A 14 24.15 -3.32 4.99
C GLU A 14 24.15 -1.85 4.59
N GLN A 15 24.36 -1.56 3.31
CA GLN A 15 24.28 -0.18 2.79
C GLN A 15 22.88 0.37 2.99
N PHE A 16 21.83 -0.40 2.66
CA PHE A 16 20.45 0.03 2.88
C PHE A 16 20.13 0.30 4.35
N LEU A 17 20.50 -0.60 5.26
CA LEU A 17 20.27 -0.45 6.69
C LEU A 17 21.07 0.72 7.30
N THR A 18 22.28 0.96 6.78
CA THR A 18 23.15 2.04 7.27
C THR A 18 22.72 3.40 6.74
N GLU A 19 22.25 3.50 5.50
CA GLU A 19 22.03 4.81 4.86
C GLU A 19 20.56 5.20 4.72
N TYR A 20 19.63 4.25 4.60
CA TYR A 20 18.24 4.53 4.19
C TYR A 20 17.20 4.11 5.24
N TRP A 21 17.31 2.91 5.80
CA TRP A 21 16.32 2.37 6.74
C TRP A 21 16.11 3.31 7.93
N GLN A 22 14.87 3.73 8.17
CA GLN A 22 14.49 4.72 9.19
C GLN A 22 15.19 6.10 9.09
N LYS A 23 15.68 6.47 7.91
CA LYS A 23 16.43 7.73 7.70
C LYS A 23 15.93 8.55 6.53
N LYS A 24 15.84 7.94 5.34
CA LYS A 24 15.44 8.63 4.11
C LYS A 24 14.84 7.67 3.08
N PRO A 25 13.94 8.14 2.21
CA PRO A 25 13.33 7.31 1.18
C PRO A 25 14.34 6.85 0.12
N LEU A 26 14.10 5.68 -0.47
CA LEU A 26 14.83 5.12 -1.61
C LEU A 26 13.86 4.81 -2.74
N LEU A 27 14.13 5.31 -3.95
CA LEU A 27 13.38 4.95 -5.16
C LEU A 27 14.18 3.92 -5.96
N VAL A 28 13.64 2.72 -6.09
CA VAL A 28 14.20 1.66 -6.95
C VAL A 28 13.29 1.44 -8.15
N ARG A 29 13.84 1.56 -9.36
CA ARG A 29 13.11 1.27 -10.59
C ARG A 29 13.27 -0.20 -10.95
N ASN A 30 12.18 -0.83 -11.39
CA ASN A 30 12.15 -2.23 -11.81
C ASN A 30 12.66 -3.21 -10.74
N ALA A 31 12.33 -2.94 -9.46
CA ALA A 31 12.77 -3.73 -8.31
C ALA A 31 12.18 -5.15 -8.31
N MET A 32 10.93 -5.31 -8.77
CA MET A 32 10.13 -6.53 -8.68
C MET A 32 9.25 -6.71 -9.93
N PRO A 33 9.82 -6.96 -11.13
CA PRO A 33 9.04 -7.14 -12.35
C PRO A 33 8.06 -8.32 -12.29
N GLU A 34 8.36 -9.33 -11.49
CA GLU A 34 7.53 -10.53 -11.30
C GLU A 34 6.14 -10.26 -10.69
N ILE A 35 5.93 -9.12 -10.03
CA ILE A 35 4.64 -8.80 -9.41
C ILE A 35 3.56 -8.42 -10.45
N VAL A 36 3.97 -8.13 -11.69
CA VAL A 36 3.05 -7.79 -12.77
C VAL A 36 2.17 -8.99 -13.07
N GLY A 37 0.86 -8.84 -12.90
CA GLY A 37 -0.13 -9.88 -13.16
C GLY A 37 -0.35 -10.87 -12.02
N MET A 38 0.34 -10.75 -10.88
CA MET A 38 0.07 -11.58 -9.70
C MET A 38 -1.31 -11.28 -9.07
N LEU A 39 -1.75 -10.02 -9.14
CA LEU A 39 -3.07 -9.58 -8.70
C LEU A 39 -3.63 -8.56 -9.68
N GLU A 40 -4.84 -8.82 -10.16
CA GLU A 40 -5.61 -7.91 -10.98
C GLU A 40 -6.70 -7.19 -10.17
N PRO A 41 -7.23 -6.06 -10.67
CA PRO A 41 -8.30 -5.33 -10.00
C PRO A 41 -9.53 -6.15 -9.58
N ASN A 42 -9.88 -7.20 -10.32
CA ASN A 42 -11.02 -8.05 -9.99
C ASN A 42 -10.70 -8.98 -8.83
N ASP A 43 -9.50 -9.59 -8.79
CA ASP A 43 -9.06 -10.46 -7.68
C ASP A 43 -9.12 -9.72 -6.35
N VAL A 44 -8.63 -8.47 -6.32
CA VAL A 44 -8.63 -7.62 -5.11
C VAL A 44 -10.06 -7.31 -4.65
N LYS A 45 -10.99 -7.08 -5.58
CA LYS A 45 -12.41 -6.84 -5.25
C LYS A 45 -13.07 -8.10 -4.72
N GLU A 46 -12.82 -9.24 -5.35
CA GLU A 46 -13.40 -10.52 -4.95
C GLU A 46 -12.93 -10.90 -3.55
N LEU A 47 -11.62 -10.80 -3.28
CA LEU A 47 -11.07 -11.05 -1.94
C LEU A 47 -11.68 -10.12 -0.89
N ALA A 48 -11.94 -8.86 -1.22
CA ALA A 48 -12.53 -7.90 -0.29
C ALA A 48 -14.01 -8.18 0.08
N LEU A 49 -14.68 -9.09 -0.65
CA LEU A 49 -16.07 -9.52 -0.36
C LEU A 49 -16.13 -10.68 0.64
N GLU A 50 -15.01 -11.30 0.96
CA GLU A 50 -14.94 -12.42 1.90
C GLU A 50 -15.14 -11.94 3.35
N ASP A 51 -15.97 -12.64 4.13
CA ASP A 51 -16.41 -12.19 5.46
C ASP A 51 -15.26 -12.05 6.48
N HIS A 52 -14.18 -12.82 6.28
CA HIS A 52 -13.04 -12.88 7.19
C HIS A 52 -11.87 -11.98 6.75
N VAL A 53 -12.03 -11.25 5.65
CA VAL A 53 -11.00 -10.36 5.11
C VAL A 53 -11.20 -8.94 5.65
N THR A 54 -10.10 -8.34 6.11
CA THR A 54 -10.12 -6.93 6.53
C THR A 54 -9.91 -6.03 5.32
N ALA A 55 -10.95 -5.30 4.93
CA ALA A 55 -10.91 -4.38 3.80
C ALA A 55 -11.49 -3.01 4.14
N ARG A 56 -11.05 -1.98 3.43
CA ARG A 56 -11.58 -0.61 3.53
C ARG A 56 -11.80 -0.03 2.14
N LEU A 57 -13.01 0.46 1.90
CA LEU A 57 -13.38 1.20 0.71
C LEU A 57 -13.50 2.69 1.04
N ILE A 58 -12.53 3.45 0.57
CA ILE A 58 -12.42 4.91 0.75
C ILE A 58 -12.94 5.60 -0.51
N ARG A 59 -13.83 6.59 -0.34
CA ARG A 59 -14.54 7.25 -1.44
C ARG A 59 -14.55 8.76 -1.21
N GLN A 60 -14.44 9.54 -2.29
CA GLN A 60 -14.66 10.98 -2.28
C GLN A 60 -15.91 11.31 -3.10
N LYS A 61 -16.74 12.25 -2.65
CA LYS A 61 -17.94 12.65 -3.41
C LYS A 61 -17.54 13.41 -4.68
N ASP A 62 -18.17 13.09 -5.80
CA ASP A 62 -17.89 13.76 -7.09
C ASP A 62 -18.11 15.28 -7.05
N LYS A 63 -19.11 15.75 -6.28
CA LYS A 63 -19.42 17.18 -6.12
C LYS A 63 -18.49 17.90 -5.14
N ASN A 64 -17.86 17.18 -4.23
CA ASN A 64 -16.95 17.73 -3.24
C ASN A 64 -15.85 16.71 -2.90
N PRO A 65 -14.71 16.75 -3.63
CA PRO A 65 -13.62 15.81 -3.41
C PRO A 65 -12.98 15.87 -2.01
N ASN A 66 -13.19 16.95 -1.25
CA ASN A 66 -12.66 17.06 0.12
C ASN A 66 -13.52 16.29 1.13
N GLU A 67 -14.68 15.78 0.72
CA GLU A 67 -15.55 14.98 1.58
C GLU A 67 -15.26 13.49 1.42
N TRP A 68 -14.65 12.90 2.45
CA TRP A 68 -14.24 11.51 2.49
C TRP A 68 -15.27 10.62 3.18
N HIS A 69 -15.47 9.43 2.63
CA HIS A 69 -16.31 8.37 3.18
C HIS A 69 -15.52 7.08 3.25
N VAL A 70 -15.48 6.45 4.42
CA VAL A 70 -14.80 5.18 4.65
C VAL A 70 -15.84 4.13 5.02
N LYS A 71 -15.84 3.01 4.30
CA LYS A 71 -16.56 1.81 4.71
C LYS A 71 -15.56 0.68 4.94
N SER A 72 -15.56 0.12 6.14
CA SER A 72 -14.77 -1.07 6.47
C SER A 72 -15.57 -2.34 6.16
N SER A 73 -14.87 -3.48 6.05
CA SER A 73 -15.50 -4.79 5.89
C SER A 73 -16.49 -5.09 7.03
N PRO A 74 -17.53 -5.90 6.78
CA PRO A 74 -17.81 -6.64 5.54
C PRO A 74 -18.26 -5.72 4.39
N LEU A 75 -17.65 -5.92 3.21
CA LEU A 75 -18.04 -5.26 1.97
C LEU A 75 -18.94 -6.21 1.17
N THR A 76 -19.91 -5.65 0.47
CA THR A 76 -20.87 -6.40 -0.35
C THR A 76 -20.74 -5.99 -1.81
N LYS A 77 -21.25 -6.82 -2.72
CA LYS A 77 -21.30 -6.45 -4.16
C LYS A 77 -22.03 -5.11 -4.38
N GLY A 78 -23.01 -4.78 -3.55
CA GLY A 78 -23.72 -3.50 -3.57
C GLY A 78 -22.83 -2.28 -3.30
N ASP A 79 -21.77 -2.43 -2.51
CA ASP A 79 -20.84 -1.32 -2.21
C ASP A 79 -20.02 -0.87 -3.40
N PHE A 80 -19.81 -1.76 -4.36
CA PHE A 80 -19.09 -1.50 -5.60
C PHE A 80 -20.00 -1.01 -6.73
N GLN A 81 -21.31 -0.92 -6.49
CA GLN A 81 -22.25 -0.33 -7.44
C GLN A 81 -22.25 1.19 -7.33
N LYS A 82 -22.28 1.88 -8.47
CA LYS A 82 -22.36 3.35 -8.55
C LYS A 82 -21.28 4.08 -7.72
N LEU A 83 -20.06 3.54 -7.72
CA LEU A 83 -18.92 4.21 -7.11
C LEU A 83 -18.70 5.59 -7.75
N PRO A 84 -18.29 6.61 -6.97
CA PRO A 84 -17.87 7.89 -7.53
C PRO A 84 -16.61 7.72 -8.40
N LYS A 85 -16.11 8.79 -9.02
CA LYS A 85 -14.88 8.71 -9.81
C LYS A 85 -13.64 8.45 -8.95
N LEU A 86 -13.65 8.98 -7.73
CA LEU A 86 -12.50 8.97 -6.82
C LEU A 86 -12.76 8.02 -5.66
N TRP A 87 -12.09 6.87 -5.69
CA TRP A 87 -12.15 5.88 -4.62
C TRP A 87 -10.88 5.04 -4.56
N THR A 88 -10.69 4.30 -3.48
CA THR A 88 -9.61 3.33 -3.31
C THR A 88 -10.10 2.20 -2.43
N LEU A 89 -9.84 0.97 -2.84
CA LEU A 89 -10.03 -0.24 -2.05
C LEU A 89 -8.68 -0.64 -1.46
N LEU A 90 -8.65 -0.90 -0.15
CA LEU A 90 -7.50 -1.42 0.58
C LEU A 90 -7.89 -2.79 1.15
N VAL A 91 -7.06 -3.80 0.94
CA VAL A 91 -7.22 -5.14 1.51
C VAL A 91 -5.97 -5.46 2.30
N GLN A 92 -6.14 -5.74 3.60
CA GLN A 92 -5.04 -6.04 4.52
C GLN A 92 -4.65 -7.52 4.45
N ALA A 93 -3.43 -7.83 4.85
CA ALA A 93 -2.91 -9.18 5.02
C ALA A 93 -3.17 -10.13 3.84
N VAL A 94 -2.97 -9.64 2.61
CA VAL A 94 -3.21 -10.44 1.40
C VAL A 94 -2.25 -11.63 1.30
N ASP A 95 -1.08 -11.53 1.92
CA ASP A 95 -0.14 -12.63 2.07
C ASP A 95 -0.69 -13.81 2.88
N HIS A 96 -1.75 -13.64 3.68
CA HIS A 96 -2.42 -14.78 4.33
C HIS A 96 -3.32 -15.58 3.38
N TYR A 97 -3.74 -14.98 2.27
CA TYR A 97 -4.71 -15.56 1.33
C TYR A 97 -4.11 -15.95 -0.02
N SER A 98 -2.87 -15.56 -0.29
CA SER A 98 -2.16 -15.90 -1.52
C SER A 98 -0.71 -16.32 -1.23
N PHE A 99 -0.38 -17.58 -1.56
CA PHE A 99 0.98 -18.10 -1.44
C PHE A 99 1.96 -17.31 -2.32
N ASP A 100 1.56 -16.92 -3.52
CA ASP A 100 2.43 -16.15 -4.43
C ASP A 100 2.79 -14.79 -3.85
N ILE A 101 1.84 -14.13 -3.17
CA ILE A 101 2.09 -12.87 -2.47
C ILE A 101 2.93 -13.08 -1.22
N ALA A 102 2.68 -14.14 -0.44
CA ALA A 102 3.49 -14.48 0.73
C ALA A 102 4.98 -14.73 0.37
N GLU A 103 5.23 -15.37 -0.77
CA GLU A 103 6.58 -15.64 -1.27
C GLU A 103 7.41 -14.37 -1.53
N LEU A 104 6.76 -13.21 -1.74
CA LEU A 104 7.45 -11.93 -1.92
C LEU A 104 8.27 -11.54 -0.69
N TRP A 105 7.92 -12.00 0.52
CA TRP A 105 8.72 -11.79 1.73
C TRP A 105 10.14 -12.37 1.64
N LYS A 106 10.37 -13.39 0.79
CA LYS A 106 11.71 -13.96 0.58
C LYS A 106 12.67 -12.98 -0.07
N LYS A 107 12.17 -11.92 -0.73
CA LYS A 107 13.01 -10.86 -1.32
C LYS A 107 13.51 -9.84 -0.31
N PHE A 108 12.96 -9.83 0.90
CA PHE A 108 13.34 -8.94 1.99
C PHE A 108 13.98 -9.70 3.17
N PRO A 109 14.97 -10.59 2.94
CA PRO A 109 15.52 -11.44 4.00
C PRO A 109 16.28 -10.62 5.05
N PHE A 110 16.67 -9.39 4.72
CA PHE A 110 17.40 -8.46 5.57
C PHE A 110 16.55 -7.73 6.61
N ILE A 111 15.22 -7.77 6.48
CA ILE A 111 14.32 -7.28 7.53
C ILE A 111 13.94 -8.46 8.43
N PRO A 112 14.24 -8.39 9.75
CA PRO A 112 13.86 -9.45 10.68
C PRO A 112 12.35 -9.74 10.65
N GLN A 113 11.96 -11.00 10.77
CA GLN A 113 10.54 -11.39 10.65
C GLN A 113 9.63 -10.68 11.65
N TRP A 114 10.08 -10.45 12.88
CA TRP A 114 9.33 -9.74 13.92
C TRP A 114 9.10 -8.24 13.63
N ARG A 115 9.79 -7.67 12.64
CA ARG A 115 9.57 -6.29 12.16
C ARG A 115 8.59 -6.22 10.99
N ARG A 116 8.18 -7.37 10.44
CA ARG A 116 7.23 -7.45 9.33
C ARG A 116 5.83 -7.47 9.93
N ASP A 117 4.92 -6.72 9.31
CA ASP A 117 3.51 -6.72 9.67
C ASP A 117 2.75 -7.59 8.66
N ASP A 118 2.37 -7.02 7.51
CA ASP A 118 1.61 -7.71 6.47
C ASP A 118 1.91 -7.17 5.05
N ILE A 119 1.29 -7.77 4.03
CA ILE A 119 1.23 -7.21 2.68
C ILE A 119 -0.19 -6.69 2.41
N MET A 120 -0.39 -5.38 2.60
CA MET A 120 -1.60 -4.69 2.16
C MET A 120 -1.59 -4.43 0.65
N VAL A 121 -2.69 -4.75 -0.03
CA VAL A 121 -2.89 -4.43 -1.45
C VAL A 121 -3.93 -3.33 -1.61
N SER A 122 -3.61 -2.34 -2.45
CA SER A 122 -4.55 -1.27 -2.80
C SER A 122 -4.93 -1.32 -4.28
N TYR A 123 -6.22 -1.15 -4.58
CA TYR A 123 -6.73 -0.91 -5.92
C TYR A 123 -7.44 0.45 -6.01
N ALA A 124 -7.09 1.25 -7.02
CA ALA A 124 -7.70 2.54 -7.27
C ALA A 124 -7.85 2.80 -8.78
N PRO A 125 -8.98 3.38 -9.25
CA PRO A 125 -9.08 3.94 -10.58
C PRO A 125 -8.24 5.22 -10.70
N LYS A 126 -8.17 5.78 -11.91
CA LYS A 126 -7.47 7.05 -12.16
C LYS A 126 -7.93 8.15 -11.22
N GLY A 127 -6.99 8.72 -10.46
CA GLY A 127 -7.24 9.79 -9.49
C GLY A 127 -7.62 9.32 -8.09
N GLY A 128 -8.00 8.04 -7.93
CA GLY A 128 -8.26 7.45 -6.63
C GLY A 128 -7.04 7.52 -5.71
N SER A 129 -7.27 7.92 -4.47
CA SER A 129 -6.24 8.10 -3.45
C SER A 129 -6.81 7.88 -2.06
N VAL A 130 -5.91 7.74 -1.10
CA VAL A 130 -6.23 7.73 0.34
C VAL A 130 -5.99 9.11 0.97
N GLY A 131 -5.69 10.11 0.14
CA GLY A 131 -5.25 11.42 0.60
C GLY A 131 -3.76 11.44 0.92
N LYS A 132 -3.27 12.63 1.24
CA LYS A 132 -1.96 12.77 1.86
C LYS A 132 -2.08 12.17 3.28
N HIS A 133 -1.07 11.47 3.78
CA HIS A 133 -0.96 10.93 5.15
C HIS A 133 0.50 10.65 5.48
N PHE A 134 0.77 10.31 6.74
CA PHE A 134 2.04 9.68 7.15
C PHE A 134 1.75 8.46 8.03
N ASP A 135 2.72 7.56 8.08
CA ASP A 135 2.64 6.33 8.88
C ASP A 135 3.77 6.27 9.89
N PHE A 136 3.55 5.53 10.97
CA PHE A 136 4.56 5.27 12.01
C PHE A 136 5.41 4.02 11.72
N TYR A 137 5.21 3.39 10.56
CA TYR A 137 5.91 2.18 10.14
C TYR A 137 6.72 2.46 8.88
N ASP A 138 7.84 1.76 8.73
CA ASP A 138 8.57 1.69 7.47
C ASP A 138 7.74 0.91 6.43
N VAL A 139 7.76 1.35 5.17
CA VAL A 139 6.97 0.72 4.09
C VAL A 139 7.77 0.59 2.80
N PHE A 140 7.61 -0.54 2.12
CA PHE A 140 8.03 -0.72 0.74
C PHE A 140 6.81 -0.62 -0.18
N LEU A 141 6.72 0.46 -0.97
CA LEU A 141 5.63 0.65 -1.93
C LEU A 141 6.01 0.03 -3.28
N VAL A 142 5.37 -1.08 -3.62
CA VAL A 142 5.61 -1.82 -4.87
C VAL A 142 4.45 -1.60 -5.84
N GLN A 143 4.75 -1.15 -7.07
CA GLN A 143 3.74 -0.95 -8.11
C GLN A 143 3.51 -2.25 -8.89
N GLY A 144 2.30 -2.83 -8.80
CA GLY A 144 1.92 -4.03 -9.55
C GLY A 144 1.17 -3.75 -10.84
N TYR A 145 -0.11 -3.34 -10.75
CA TYR A 145 -0.95 -3.09 -11.91
C TYR A 145 -1.05 -1.59 -12.24
N GLY A 146 -0.93 -1.23 -13.52
CA GLY A 146 -1.05 0.16 -14.00
C GLY A 146 0.05 1.10 -13.48
N HIS A 147 -0.29 2.38 -13.30
CA HIS A 147 0.67 3.41 -12.88
C HIS A 147 0.12 4.31 -11.79
N ARG A 148 1.00 4.71 -10.85
CA ARG A 148 0.70 5.66 -9.78
C ARG A 148 1.76 6.75 -9.70
N ARG A 149 1.32 7.99 -9.50
CA ARG A 149 2.20 9.12 -9.17
C ARG A 149 2.32 9.22 -7.65
N TRP A 150 3.50 8.97 -7.12
CA TRP A 150 3.83 9.19 -5.72
C TRP A 150 4.47 10.57 -5.53
N GLN A 151 4.11 11.25 -4.45
CA GLN A 151 4.69 12.52 -4.04
C GLN A 151 5.01 12.42 -2.55
N LEU A 152 6.26 12.69 -2.19
CA LEU A 152 6.72 12.64 -0.80
C LEU A 152 6.70 14.05 -0.22
N GLY A 153 6.35 14.14 1.06
CA GLY A 153 6.37 15.39 1.83
C GLY A 153 7.59 15.49 2.73
N GLN A 154 7.49 16.35 3.75
CA GLN A 154 8.47 16.43 4.84
C GLN A 154 8.42 15.20 5.75
N MET A 155 9.40 15.08 6.65
CA MET A 155 9.32 14.14 7.76
C MET A 155 8.21 14.59 8.74
N CYS A 156 7.37 13.65 9.16
CA CYS A 156 6.32 13.84 10.14
C CYS A 156 6.57 12.95 11.36
N ASP A 157 6.03 13.35 12.50
CA ASP A 157 6.13 12.62 13.77
C ASP A 157 4.83 12.76 14.60
N ALA A 158 4.83 12.26 15.83
CA ALA A 158 3.67 12.28 16.72
C ALA A 158 3.19 13.69 17.11
N SER A 159 3.99 14.73 16.89
CA SER A 159 3.64 16.14 17.13
C SER A 159 3.12 16.86 15.89
N THR A 160 3.15 16.21 14.72
CA THR A 160 2.66 16.79 13.47
C THR A 160 1.14 16.96 13.52
N GLU A 161 0.67 18.18 13.25
CA GLU A 161 -0.75 18.52 13.29
C GLU A 161 -1.55 17.80 12.22
N PHE A 162 -2.67 17.21 12.63
CA PHE A 162 -3.52 16.50 11.70
C PHE A 162 -4.50 17.42 10.96
N VAL A 163 -4.69 17.19 9.66
CA VAL A 163 -5.77 17.81 8.87
C VAL A 163 -7.09 17.13 9.25
N PRO A 164 -8.09 17.90 9.73
CA PRO A 164 -9.35 17.32 10.15
C PRO A 164 -10.10 16.68 8.97
N ASN A 165 -10.89 15.64 9.28
CA ASN A 165 -11.78 14.95 8.35
C ASN A 165 -11.08 14.23 7.17
N GLN A 166 -9.81 13.83 7.33
CA GLN A 166 -9.13 12.94 6.40
C GLN A 166 -9.39 11.46 6.75
N PRO A 167 -9.40 10.55 5.76
CA PRO A 167 -9.68 9.13 5.98
C PRO A 167 -8.51 8.39 6.65
N LEU A 168 -7.31 8.96 6.54
CA LEU A 168 -6.08 8.54 7.19
C LEU A 168 -5.49 9.73 7.96
N LYS A 169 -4.68 9.43 8.97
CA LYS A 169 -4.00 10.45 9.76
C LYS A 169 -2.95 11.15 8.88
N LEU A 170 -3.23 12.39 8.50
CA LEU A 170 -2.23 13.36 8.06
C LEU A 170 -2.25 14.50 9.02
#